data_AF-A0A382C201-F1
#
_entry.id   AF-A0A382C201-F1
#
_cell.length_a   1.000
_cell.length_b   1.000
_cell.length_c   1.000
_cell.angle_alpha   90.00
_cell.angle_beta   90.00
_cell.angle_gamma   90.00
#
_symmetry.space_group_name_H-M   'P 1'
#
loop_
_entity.id
_entity.type
_entity.pdbx_description
1 polymer ?
#
loop_
_entity_poly.entity_id
_entity_poly.type
_entity_poly.pdbx_seq_one_letter_code
_entity_poly.pdbx_strand_id
1 'polypeptide(L)'
;MEYLSTRNNQLRETFTNILFQGLSKDGGLFLPSSWPSIDVNTLRDKSYEEVALHIINPFIGEEITEDNLYEIISSTYKNFTHPQIAPLVNIDTNKYILELFYGPTLAFKDYALQFLGNLFSHVMKDSDKKITVLGATSGDTGSAAINAFKGKNNVNVFILHPHNKVSEVQRRQMTTVLNDNIFNIAVEGTFDDCQKIVKDLFVDEETQNKTSLTAVNSINWARLIAQTVYYFWAYLQLEEQQVSFIVPSGNFGNIFSARIAKHMGLPINQLHVATNQNDTLHQIISSGNMTMNKVEQTYSPSMDIQVSSNFERQIFECVKNDSDEVKKVMQDFKINHKYSFDPNVLQHIQNIYHSTAVSNEMTLETIKIFKQKFNYLADPH
;
A
#
# COMPACT_ATOMS: atom_id res chain seq x y z
N MET A 1 -11.61 18.03 3.87
CA MET A 1 -10.81 17.13 4.73
C MET A 1 -9.44 17.77 4.95
N GLU A 2 -8.87 17.68 6.14
CA GLU A 2 -7.50 18.15 6.40
C GLU A 2 -6.61 16.97 6.83
N TYR A 3 -5.31 17.10 6.59
CA TYR A 3 -4.32 16.07 6.88
C TYR A 3 -3.26 16.55 7.84
N LEU A 4 -2.88 15.66 8.76
CA LEU A 4 -1.79 15.84 9.71
C LEU A 4 -0.64 14.88 9.40
N SER A 5 0.53 15.13 9.97
CA SER A 5 1.67 14.21 9.95
C SER A 5 1.71 13.39 11.24
N THR A 6 2.09 12.11 11.18
CA THR A 6 2.40 11.30 12.37
C THR A 6 3.41 11.98 13.29
N ARG A 7 4.28 12.82 12.75
CA ARG A 7 5.31 13.58 13.48
C ARG A 7 4.97 15.06 13.64
N ASN A 8 3.78 15.49 13.21
CA ASN A 8 3.25 16.81 13.50
C ASN A 8 1.72 16.79 13.43
N ASN A 9 1.07 16.50 14.56
CA ASN A 9 -0.38 16.45 14.72
C ASN A 9 -1.07 17.83 14.63
N GLN A 10 -0.30 18.93 14.63
CA GLN A 10 -0.81 20.29 14.42
C GLN A 10 -0.78 20.70 12.93
N LEU A 11 -0.09 19.94 12.09
CA LEU A 11 -0.09 20.18 10.65
C LEU A 11 -1.51 20.08 10.09
N ARG A 12 -1.85 21.00 9.19
CA ARG A 12 -3.08 21.00 8.41
C ARG A 12 -2.72 21.18 6.95
N GLU A 13 -2.82 20.10 6.20
CA GLU A 13 -2.56 20.08 4.76
C GLU A 13 -3.82 19.65 4.00
N THR A 14 -3.90 20.08 2.75
CA THR A 14 -4.96 19.66 1.83
C THR A 14 -4.64 18.29 1.21
N PHE A 15 -5.64 17.59 0.68
CA PHE A 15 -5.47 16.32 -0.01
C PHE A 15 -4.47 16.46 -1.17
N THR A 16 -4.62 17.49 -2.00
CA THR A 16 -3.74 17.73 -3.15
C THR A 16 -2.30 17.95 -2.72
N ASN A 17 -2.07 18.70 -1.64
CA ASN A 17 -0.72 18.93 -1.13
C ASN A 17 -0.06 17.63 -0.68
N ILE A 18 -0.76 16.80 0.11
CA ILE A 18 -0.19 15.53 0.59
C ILE A 18 -0.04 14.50 -0.53
N LEU A 19 -0.86 14.57 -1.58
CA LEU A 19 -0.77 13.73 -2.76
C LEU A 19 0.58 13.94 -3.45
N PHE A 20 0.99 15.20 -3.67
CA PHE A 20 2.27 15.55 -4.28
C PHE A 20 3.45 15.34 -3.34
N GLN A 21 3.31 15.68 -2.05
CA GLN A 21 4.40 15.54 -1.09
C GLN A 21 4.73 14.06 -0.83
N GLY A 22 3.71 13.21 -0.63
CA GLY A 22 3.85 11.78 -0.29
C GLY A 22 4.36 11.53 1.14
N LEU A 23 5.42 12.23 1.55
CA LEU A 23 6.02 12.25 2.88
C LEU A 23 6.02 13.69 3.42
N SER A 24 5.74 13.86 4.70
CA SER A 24 5.81 15.18 5.34
C SER A 24 7.27 15.64 5.48
N LYS A 25 7.48 16.97 5.57
CA LYS A 25 8.82 17.59 5.70
C LYS A 25 9.60 17.12 6.94
N ASP A 26 8.91 16.71 8.00
CA ASP A 26 9.48 16.12 9.22
C ASP A 26 9.79 14.61 9.10
N GLY A 27 9.58 14.04 7.92
CA GLY A 27 9.73 12.62 7.62
C GLY A 27 8.59 11.76 8.18
N GLY A 28 7.50 12.35 8.66
CA GLY A 28 6.30 11.64 9.10
C GLY A 28 5.34 11.31 7.95
N LEU A 29 4.33 10.50 8.26
CA LEU A 29 3.34 10.01 7.30
C LEU A 29 2.01 10.77 7.47
N PHE A 30 1.31 11.01 6.37
CA PHE A 30 0.03 11.70 6.42
C PHE A 30 -1.13 10.78 6.86
N LEU A 31 -2.02 11.31 7.69
CA LEU A 31 -3.32 10.74 8.09
C LEU A 31 -4.38 11.85 8.11
N PRO A 32 -5.68 11.53 7.94
CA PRO A 32 -6.73 12.52 8.02
C PRO A 32 -6.88 13.00 9.48
N SER A 33 -7.26 14.26 9.65
CA SER A 33 -7.52 14.83 10.98
C SER A 33 -8.75 14.22 11.66
N SER A 34 -9.65 13.59 10.90
CA SER A 34 -10.78 12.81 11.38
C SER A 34 -11.13 11.67 10.42
N TRP A 35 -11.72 10.60 10.95
CA TRP A 35 -12.16 9.46 10.14
C TRP A 35 -13.58 9.71 9.61
N PRO A 36 -13.80 9.67 8.27
CA PRO A 36 -15.15 9.64 7.71
C PRO A 36 -15.92 8.41 8.21
N SER A 37 -17.23 8.51 8.34
CA SER A 37 -18.11 7.38 8.67
C SER A 37 -19.01 7.06 7.49
N ILE A 38 -19.18 5.77 7.20
CA ILE A 38 -20.01 5.27 6.11
C ILE A 38 -21.05 4.29 6.67
N ASP A 39 -22.32 4.50 6.32
CA ASP A 39 -23.33 3.47 6.51
C ASP A 39 -23.18 2.40 5.43
N VAL A 40 -22.61 1.26 5.81
CA VAL A 40 -22.32 0.13 4.91
C VAL A 40 -23.57 -0.36 4.18
N ASN A 41 -24.77 -0.23 4.77
CA ASN A 41 -26.01 -0.69 4.13
C ASN A 41 -26.35 0.13 2.87
N THR A 42 -25.95 1.41 2.84
CA THR A 42 -26.15 2.28 1.66
C THR A 42 -25.31 1.84 0.46
N LEU A 43 -24.34 0.95 0.66
CA LEU A 43 -23.46 0.44 -0.38
C LEU A 43 -23.96 -0.86 -1.02
N ARG A 44 -25.04 -1.46 -0.51
CA ARG A 44 -25.64 -2.65 -1.13
C ARG A 44 -26.14 -2.30 -2.54
N ASP A 45 -26.05 -3.26 -3.45
CA ASP A 45 -26.44 -3.16 -4.86
C ASP A 45 -25.65 -2.15 -5.73
N LYS A 46 -24.64 -1.49 -5.16
CA LYS A 46 -23.72 -0.63 -5.91
C LYS A 46 -22.67 -1.43 -6.68
N SER A 47 -22.24 -0.90 -7.82
CA SER A 47 -21.03 -1.34 -8.52
C SER A 47 -19.77 -1.08 -7.70
N TYR A 48 -18.66 -1.72 -8.05
CA TYR A 48 -17.38 -1.50 -7.38
C TYR A 48 -16.94 -0.04 -7.47
N GLU A 49 -17.17 0.61 -8.62
CA GLU A 49 -16.84 2.00 -8.88
C GLU A 49 -17.68 2.95 -8.01
N GLU A 50 -18.97 2.69 -7.87
CA GLU A 50 -19.82 3.46 -6.96
C GLU A 50 -19.41 3.27 -5.50
N VAL A 51 -19.06 2.04 -5.08
CA VAL A 51 -18.51 1.79 -3.75
C VAL A 51 -17.21 2.56 -3.57
N ALA A 52 -16.30 2.51 -4.54
CA ALA A 52 -15.05 3.26 -4.51
C ALA A 52 -15.33 4.77 -4.36
N LEU A 53 -16.30 5.32 -5.08
CA LEU A 53 -16.66 6.73 -4.97
C LEU A 53 -17.10 7.08 -3.53
N HIS A 54 -17.97 6.27 -2.93
CA HIS A 54 -18.46 6.52 -1.56
C HIS A 54 -17.34 6.42 -0.51
N ILE A 55 -16.37 5.52 -0.70
CA ILE A 55 -15.25 5.35 0.23
C ILE A 55 -14.17 6.43 0.04
N ILE A 56 -13.89 6.85 -1.20
CA ILE A 56 -12.79 7.76 -1.53
C ILE A 56 -13.20 9.22 -1.37
N ASN A 57 -14.41 9.61 -1.81
CA ASN A 57 -14.87 11.00 -1.85
C ASN A 57 -14.72 11.75 -0.51
N PRO A 58 -15.07 11.18 0.66
CA PRO A 58 -14.94 11.89 1.94
C PRO A 58 -13.50 12.28 2.32
N PHE A 59 -12.49 11.56 1.79
CA PHE A 59 -11.09 11.90 2.00
C PHE A 59 -10.60 13.01 1.08
N ILE A 60 -11.16 13.12 -0.13
CA ILE A 60 -10.79 14.15 -1.10
C ILE A 60 -11.56 15.45 -0.81
N GLY A 61 -12.84 15.34 -0.44
CA GLY A 61 -13.71 16.48 -0.21
C GLY A 61 -13.90 17.33 -1.47
N GLU A 62 -13.96 18.64 -1.30
CA GLU A 62 -14.28 19.59 -2.38
C GLU A 62 -13.13 19.84 -3.38
N GLU A 63 -11.96 19.22 -3.17
CA GLU A 63 -10.79 19.44 -4.05
C GLU A 63 -10.94 18.80 -5.44
N ILE A 64 -11.78 17.77 -5.56
CA ILE A 64 -12.15 17.15 -6.84
C ILE A 64 -13.66 16.93 -6.78
N THR A 65 -14.39 17.41 -7.80
CA THR A 65 -15.84 17.19 -7.86
C THR A 65 -16.17 15.71 -7.95
N GLU A 66 -17.35 15.33 -7.44
CA GLU A 66 -17.79 13.93 -7.44
C GLU A 66 -17.81 13.32 -8.85
N ASP A 67 -18.28 14.08 -9.85
CA ASP A 67 -18.28 13.66 -11.26
C ASP A 67 -16.87 13.36 -11.78
N ASN A 68 -15.92 14.27 -11.53
CA ASN A 68 -14.52 14.08 -11.93
C ASN A 68 -13.90 12.88 -11.20
N LEU A 69 -14.19 12.71 -9.92
CA LEU A 69 -13.71 11.57 -9.14
C LEU A 69 -14.27 10.25 -9.68
N TYR A 70 -15.56 10.22 -10.05
CA TYR A 70 -16.18 9.05 -10.65
C TYR A 70 -15.56 8.72 -12.01
N GLU A 71 -15.22 9.70 -12.84
CA GLU A 71 -14.49 9.49 -14.10
C GLU A 71 -13.09 8.90 -13.87
N ILE A 72 -12.36 9.40 -12.86
CA ILE A 72 -11.05 8.87 -12.45
C ILE A 72 -11.18 7.40 -12.03
N ILE A 73 -12.16 7.09 -11.18
CA ILE A 73 -12.42 5.74 -10.66
C ILE A 73 -12.82 4.79 -11.80
N SER A 74 -13.76 5.21 -12.65
CA SER A 74 -14.21 4.42 -13.80
C SER A 74 -13.04 4.11 -14.74
N SER A 75 -12.19 5.10 -15.02
CA SER A 75 -10.99 4.93 -15.84
C SER A 75 -9.94 4.01 -15.18
N THR A 76 -9.90 4.00 -13.85
CA THR A 76 -8.96 3.20 -13.05
C THR A 76 -9.25 1.71 -13.15
N TYR A 77 -10.50 1.32 -12.99
CA TYR A 77 -10.87 -0.10 -12.90
C TYR A 77 -11.33 -0.71 -14.23
N LYS A 78 -11.49 0.11 -15.29
CA LYS A 78 -11.90 -0.33 -16.64
C LYS A 78 -11.11 -1.51 -17.22
N ASN A 79 -9.80 -1.58 -16.95
CA ASN A 79 -8.92 -2.61 -17.54
C ASN A 79 -8.72 -3.84 -16.63
N PHE A 80 -9.52 -3.97 -15.57
CA PHE A 80 -9.51 -5.17 -14.75
C PHE A 80 -10.25 -6.29 -15.48
N THR A 81 -9.68 -7.48 -15.48
CA THR A 81 -10.15 -8.58 -16.33
C THR A 81 -11.32 -9.37 -15.73
N HIS A 82 -11.62 -9.18 -14.44
CA HIS A 82 -12.76 -9.79 -13.77
C HIS A 82 -13.91 -8.78 -13.63
N PRO A 83 -15.18 -9.15 -13.93
CA PRO A 83 -16.32 -8.23 -13.88
C PRO A 83 -16.61 -7.65 -12.50
N GLN A 84 -16.29 -8.38 -11.42
CA GLN A 84 -16.41 -7.88 -10.04
C GLN A 84 -15.19 -7.08 -9.58
N ILE A 85 -14.17 -6.91 -10.45
CA ILE A 85 -12.88 -6.27 -10.17
C ILE A 85 -12.07 -7.05 -9.11
N ALA A 86 -12.55 -7.12 -7.86
CA ALA A 86 -12.03 -7.92 -6.75
C ALA A 86 -13.04 -8.99 -6.28
N PRO A 87 -13.13 -10.15 -6.95
CA PRO A 87 -14.07 -11.20 -6.54
C PRO A 87 -13.65 -11.91 -5.26
N LEU A 88 -14.65 -12.42 -4.54
CA LEU A 88 -14.48 -13.25 -3.37
C LEU A 88 -14.76 -14.72 -3.72
N VAL A 89 -13.76 -15.58 -3.62
CA VAL A 89 -13.86 -17.02 -3.92
C VAL A 89 -14.04 -17.81 -2.63
N ASN A 90 -15.16 -18.51 -2.47
CA ASN A 90 -15.38 -19.43 -1.35
C ASN A 90 -14.55 -20.70 -1.56
N ILE A 91 -13.71 -21.03 -0.58
CA ILE A 91 -12.85 -22.22 -0.61
C ILE A 91 -13.19 -23.26 0.47
N ASP A 92 -13.91 -22.87 1.53
CA ASP A 92 -14.32 -23.73 2.64
C ASP A 92 -15.43 -23.04 3.46
N THR A 93 -16.04 -23.75 4.40
CA THR A 93 -17.01 -23.16 5.33
C THR A 93 -16.41 -21.96 6.05
N ASN A 94 -16.99 -20.78 5.82
CA ASN A 94 -16.55 -19.50 6.36
C ASN A 94 -15.07 -19.14 6.02
N LYS A 95 -14.58 -19.56 4.84
CA LYS A 95 -13.25 -19.17 4.35
C LYS A 95 -13.34 -18.77 2.88
N TYR A 96 -12.78 -17.60 2.62
CA TYR A 96 -12.84 -16.98 1.32
C TYR A 96 -11.48 -16.40 0.94
N ILE A 97 -11.19 -16.37 -0.35
CA ILE A 97 -10.03 -15.69 -0.92
C ILE A 97 -10.53 -14.47 -1.68
N LEU A 98 -10.07 -13.29 -1.27
CA LEU A 98 -10.26 -12.06 -2.02
C LEU A 98 -9.17 -11.98 -3.09
N GLU A 99 -9.54 -12.22 -4.34
CA GLU A 99 -8.60 -12.26 -5.44
C GLU A 99 -8.28 -10.84 -5.94
N LEU A 100 -7.08 -10.36 -5.64
CA LEU A 100 -6.61 -9.02 -5.96
C LEU A 100 -5.59 -9.01 -7.10
N PHE A 101 -5.74 -9.87 -8.11
CA PHE A 101 -4.76 -10.04 -9.20
C PHE A 101 -5.38 -9.88 -10.60
N TYR A 102 -6.56 -9.25 -10.72
CA TYR A 102 -7.20 -9.03 -12.02
C TYR A 102 -6.82 -7.72 -12.70
N GLY A 103 -5.95 -6.93 -12.07
CA GLY A 103 -5.38 -5.72 -12.67
C GLY A 103 -4.36 -6.02 -13.78
N PRO A 104 -3.85 -4.97 -14.47
CA PRO A 104 -2.99 -5.11 -15.64
C PRO A 104 -1.65 -5.81 -15.38
N THR A 105 -1.23 -5.93 -14.11
CA THR A 105 0.06 -6.54 -13.73
C THR A 105 -0.08 -7.78 -12.87
N LEU A 106 -1.31 -8.24 -12.67
CA LEU A 106 -1.64 -9.45 -11.91
C LEU A 106 -1.26 -9.36 -10.43
N ALA A 107 -1.28 -8.15 -9.85
CA ALA A 107 -0.91 -7.94 -8.45
C ALA A 107 -1.82 -6.90 -7.77
N PHE A 108 -2.02 -7.04 -6.45
CA PHE A 108 -2.90 -6.16 -5.67
C PHE A 108 -2.49 -4.68 -5.69
N LYS A 109 -1.24 -4.39 -6.05
CA LYS A 109 -0.73 -3.03 -6.15
C LYS A 109 -1.42 -2.24 -7.27
N ASP A 110 -2.01 -2.92 -8.26
CA ASP A 110 -2.76 -2.29 -9.34
C ASP A 110 -3.94 -1.47 -8.83
N TYR A 111 -4.68 -1.96 -7.83
CA TYR A 111 -5.84 -1.27 -7.26
C TYR A 111 -5.50 0.15 -6.78
N ALA A 112 -4.35 0.29 -6.13
CA ALA A 112 -3.88 1.58 -5.64
C ALA A 112 -3.19 2.40 -6.72
N LEU A 113 -2.31 1.77 -7.50
CA LEU A 113 -1.43 2.50 -8.40
C LEU A 113 -2.17 2.99 -9.64
N GLN A 114 -3.10 2.23 -10.21
CA GLN A 114 -3.93 2.70 -11.32
C GLN A 114 -4.74 3.94 -10.90
N PHE A 115 -5.32 3.91 -9.69
CA PHE A 115 -6.03 5.06 -9.12
C PHE A 115 -5.09 6.26 -9.00
N LEU A 116 -3.92 6.05 -8.37
CA LEU A 116 -2.93 7.10 -8.17
C LEU A 116 -2.46 7.73 -9.49
N GLY A 117 -2.21 6.92 -10.52
CA GLY A 117 -1.81 7.39 -11.84
C GLY A 117 -2.88 8.27 -12.49
N ASN A 118 -4.15 7.86 -12.45
CA ASN A 118 -5.25 8.65 -13.00
C ASN A 118 -5.51 9.92 -12.19
N LEU A 119 -5.39 9.84 -10.86
CA LEU A 119 -5.52 10.97 -9.96
C LEU A 119 -4.46 12.04 -10.25
N PHE A 120 -3.18 11.66 -10.34
CA PHE A 120 -2.11 12.58 -10.74
C PHE A 120 -2.37 13.18 -12.11
N SER A 121 -2.81 12.37 -13.08
CA SER A 121 -3.14 12.82 -14.43
C SER A 121 -4.20 13.92 -14.42
N HIS A 122 -5.22 13.78 -13.58
CA HIS A 122 -6.31 14.74 -13.44
C HIS A 122 -5.83 16.04 -12.79
N VAL A 123 -5.17 15.96 -11.64
CA VAL A 123 -4.69 17.12 -10.89
C VAL A 123 -3.63 17.91 -11.68
N MET A 124 -2.87 17.24 -12.55
CA MET A 124 -1.84 17.85 -13.39
C MET A 124 -2.34 18.21 -14.81
N LYS A 125 -3.65 18.14 -15.09
CA LYS A 125 -4.18 18.35 -16.45
C LYS A 125 -3.90 19.76 -17.00
N ASP A 126 -3.98 20.77 -16.14
CA ASP A 126 -3.79 22.18 -16.50
C ASP A 126 -2.42 22.73 -16.08
N SER A 127 -1.48 21.84 -15.73
CA SER A 127 -0.14 22.21 -15.29
C SER A 127 0.86 22.02 -16.42
N ASP A 128 1.64 23.05 -16.72
CA ASP A 128 2.79 22.95 -17.64
C ASP A 128 3.97 22.17 -17.02
N LYS A 129 3.89 21.82 -15.73
CA LYS A 129 4.93 21.08 -15.04
C LYS A 129 4.83 19.58 -15.34
N LYS A 130 5.99 18.93 -15.46
CA LYS A 130 6.08 17.46 -15.50
C LYS A 130 6.58 16.94 -14.16
N ILE A 131 5.89 15.95 -13.60
CA ILE A 131 6.39 15.23 -12.43
C ILE A 131 7.32 14.10 -12.87
N THR A 132 8.34 13.84 -12.07
CA THR A 132 9.30 12.75 -12.29
C THR A 132 9.13 11.72 -11.19
N VAL A 133 8.53 10.59 -11.52
CA VAL A 133 8.38 9.46 -10.62
C VAL A 133 9.68 8.67 -10.66
N LEU A 134 10.35 8.55 -9.52
CA LEU A 134 11.56 7.74 -9.35
C LEU A 134 11.29 6.63 -8.33
N GLY A 135 11.60 5.39 -8.69
CA GLY A 135 11.40 4.24 -7.82
C GLY A 135 12.41 3.13 -8.03
N ALA A 136 12.59 2.31 -7.00
CA ALA A 136 13.33 1.05 -7.06
C ALA A 136 12.37 -0.11 -6.87
N THR A 137 12.61 -1.24 -7.55
CA THR A 137 11.76 -2.43 -7.41
C THR A 137 12.53 -3.74 -7.46
N SER A 138 11.99 -4.74 -6.77
CA SER A 138 12.32 -6.16 -6.94
C SER A 138 11.42 -6.86 -7.98
N GLY A 139 10.43 -6.16 -8.56
CA GLY A 139 9.52 -6.70 -9.57
C GLY A 139 8.16 -6.00 -9.59
N ASP A 140 7.19 -6.54 -8.85
CA ASP A 140 5.75 -6.20 -8.97
C ASP A 140 5.44 -4.71 -8.85
N THR A 141 6.09 -4.02 -7.89
CA THR A 141 5.82 -2.59 -7.65
C THR A 141 6.19 -1.75 -8.87
N GLY A 142 7.29 -2.07 -9.56
CA GLY A 142 7.69 -1.38 -10.77
C GLY A 142 6.73 -1.64 -11.92
N SER A 143 6.30 -2.89 -12.12
CA SER A 143 5.29 -3.24 -13.13
C SER A 143 4.02 -2.41 -12.97
N ALA A 144 3.48 -2.37 -11.75
CA ALA A 144 2.24 -1.67 -11.45
C ALA A 144 2.38 -0.15 -11.59
N ALA A 145 3.52 0.42 -11.16
CA ALA A 145 3.80 1.85 -11.33
C ALA A 145 3.94 2.23 -12.82
N ILE A 146 4.71 1.45 -13.59
CA ILE A 146 4.85 1.66 -15.04
C ILE A 146 3.48 1.62 -15.72
N ASN A 147 2.66 0.61 -15.42
CA ASN A 147 1.33 0.52 -16.03
C ASN A 147 0.41 1.67 -15.61
N ALA A 148 0.52 2.16 -14.38
CA ALA A 148 -0.30 3.28 -13.90
C ALA A 148 0.02 4.61 -14.60
N PHE A 149 1.26 4.80 -15.05
CA PHE A 149 1.74 6.07 -15.57
C PHE A 149 2.10 6.05 -17.06
N LYS A 150 2.09 4.89 -17.73
CA LYS A 150 2.37 4.80 -19.17
C LYS A 150 1.42 5.67 -19.98
N GLY A 151 1.98 6.45 -20.91
CA GLY A 151 1.21 7.33 -21.79
C GLY A 151 0.69 8.62 -21.14
N LYS A 152 1.07 8.92 -19.89
CA LYS A 152 0.70 10.18 -19.24
C LYS A 152 1.74 11.26 -19.55
N ASN A 153 1.39 12.22 -20.40
CA ASN A 153 2.29 13.23 -20.96
C ASN A 153 2.96 14.15 -19.92
N ASN A 154 2.34 14.29 -18.75
CA ASN A 154 2.77 15.11 -17.62
C ASN A 154 3.60 14.33 -16.59
N VAL A 155 3.92 13.06 -16.84
CA VAL A 155 4.67 12.20 -15.91
C VAL A 155 5.79 11.48 -16.64
N ASN A 156 7.03 11.62 -16.17
CA ASN A 156 8.11 10.70 -16.53
C ASN A 156 8.31 9.69 -15.40
N VAL A 157 8.54 8.42 -15.73
CA VAL A 157 8.72 7.35 -14.75
C VAL A 157 10.07 6.68 -14.94
N PHE A 158 10.90 6.71 -13.91
CA PHE A 158 12.19 6.04 -13.86
C PHE A 158 12.12 4.92 -12.82
N ILE A 159 12.15 3.67 -13.29
CA ILE A 159 12.18 2.49 -12.40
C ILE A 159 13.53 1.82 -12.47
N LEU A 160 14.23 1.82 -11.34
CA LEU A 160 15.46 1.08 -11.13
C LEU A 160 15.12 -0.35 -10.68
N HIS A 161 15.73 -1.34 -11.32
CA HIS A 161 15.62 -2.73 -10.91
C HIS A 161 16.97 -3.42 -11.05
N PRO A 162 17.30 -4.39 -10.19
CA PRO A 162 18.59 -5.06 -10.25
C PRO A 162 18.66 -5.97 -11.49
N HIS A 163 19.70 -5.76 -12.30
CA HIS A 163 19.94 -6.50 -13.54
C HIS A 163 20.01 -8.00 -13.26
N ASN A 164 19.21 -8.79 -13.99
CA ASN A 164 19.08 -10.25 -13.87
C ASN A 164 18.69 -10.78 -12.48
N LYS A 165 18.07 -9.96 -11.63
CA LYS A 165 17.59 -10.37 -10.29
C LYS A 165 16.08 -10.14 -10.07
N VAL A 166 15.34 -9.95 -11.16
CA VAL A 166 13.87 -9.86 -11.19
C VAL A 166 13.33 -11.06 -11.98
N SER A 167 12.17 -11.61 -11.62
CA SER A 167 11.58 -12.71 -12.39
C SER A 167 11.33 -12.32 -13.85
N GLU A 168 11.37 -13.29 -14.76
CA GLU A 168 11.23 -13.01 -16.19
C GLU A 168 9.86 -12.39 -16.53
N VAL A 169 8.79 -12.79 -15.83
CA VAL A 169 7.44 -12.22 -16.01
C VAL A 169 7.43 -10.75 -15.60
N GLN A 170 7.92 -10.42 -14.41
CA GLN A 170 7.97 -9.04 -13.91
C GLN A 170 8.90 -8.18 -14.77
N ARG A 171 10.08 -8.70 -15.14
CA ARG A 171 11.02 -7.99 -16.04
C ARG A 171 10.34 -7.65 -17.36
N ARG A 172 9.61 -8.58 -17.98
CA ARG A 172 8.86 -8.32 -19.21
C ARG A 172 7.77 -7.27 -19.00
N GLN A 173 6.94 -7.41 -17.98
CA GLN A 173 5.91 -6.41 -17.65
C GLN A 173 6.46 -4.99 -17.54
N MET A 174 7.69 -4.83 -17.05
CA MET A 174 8.34 -3.52 -16.95
C MET A 174 9.08 -3.08 -18.22
N THR A 175 9.71 -3.99 -18.98
CA THR A 175 10.65 -3.64 -20.07
C THR A 175 10.03 -3.68 -21.46
N THR A 176 8.82 -4.25 -21.63
CA THR A 176 8.12 -4.30 -22.92
C THR A 176 7.11 -3.17 -23.09
N VAL A 177 7.05 -2.23 -22.14
CA VAL A 177 6.25 -1.00 -22.27
C VAL A 177 7.08 0.04 -23.02
N LEU A 178 6.66 0.39 -24.24
CA LEU A 178 7.41 1.24 -25.17
C LEU A 178 7.00 2.72 -25.13
N ASN A 179 6.16 3.13 -24.18
CA ASN A 179 5.75 4.53 -24.07
C ASN A 179 6.94 5.44 -23.74
N ASP A 180 7.07 6.56 -24.47
CA ASP A 180 8.20 7.50 -24.38
C ASP A 180 8.45 8.08 -22.97
N ASN A 181 7.43 8.05 -22.11
CA ASN A 181 7.50 8.58 -20.75
C ASN A 181 7.96 7.54 -19.70
N ILE A 182 8.27 6.31 -20.13
CA ILE A 182 8.70 5.21 -19.27
C ILE A 182 10.19 4.91 -19.50
N PHE A 183 10.96 4.99 -18.43
CA PHE A 183 12.39 4.76 -18.40
C PHE A 183 12.70 3.62 -17.45
N ASN A 184 13.07 2.49 -18.00
CA ASN A 184 13.42 1.30 -17.23
C ASN A 184 14.94 1.17 -17.14
N ILE A 185 15.48 1.18 -15.92
CA ILE A 185 16.92 1.20 -15.66
C ILE A 185 17.32 -0.10 -14.96
N ALA A 186 18.01 -0.98 -15.68
CA ALA A 186 18.63 -2.16 -15.11
C ALA A 186 19.96 -1.77 -14.44
N VAL A 187 20.02 -1.88 -13.12
CA VAL A 187 21.20 -1.53 -12.31
C VAL A 187 22.06 -2.78 -12.11
N GLU A 188 23.35 -2.70 -12.46
CA GLU A 188 24.32 -3.74 -12.14
C GLU A 188 24.63 -3.76 -10.63
N GLY A 189 23.77 -4.43 -9.87
CA GLY A 189 23.85 -4.43 -8.42
C GLY A 189 22.76 -5.27 -7.76
N THR A 190 22.40 -4.92 -6.54
CA THR A 190 21.32 -5.50 -5.75
C THR A 190 20.09 -4.59 -5.72
N PHE A 191 18.98 -5.09 -5.17
CA PHE A 191 17.83 -4.23 -4.91
C PHE A 191 18.18 -3.12 -3.90
N ASP A 192 19.03 -3.41 -2.91
CA ASP A 192 19.50 -2.42 -1.94
C ASP A 192 20.30 -1.30 -2.62
N ASP A 193 21.12 -1.62 -3.62
CA ASP A 193 21.83 -0.61 -4.42
C ASP A 193 20.84 0.28 -5.19
N CYS A 194 19.78 -0.30 -5.77
CA CYS A 194 18.72 0.47 -6.42
C CYS A 194 18.04 1.41 -5.42
N GLN A 195 17.68 0.90 -4.23
CA GLN A 195 17.07 1.73 -3.17
C GLN A 195 17.99 2.84 -2.70
N LYS A 196 19.30 2.56 -2.57
CA LYS A 196 20.30 3.55 -2.18
C LYS A 196 20.38 4.68 -3.22
N ILE A 197 20.50 4.35 -4.51
CA ILE A 197 20.53 5.35 -5.60
C ILE A 197 19.29 6.24 -5.54
N VAL A 198 18.10 5.65 -5.36
CA VAL A 198 16.86 6.40 -5.24
C VAL A 198 16.90 7.34 -4.03
N LYS A 199 17.30 6.85 -2.85
CA LYS A 199 17.41 7.68 -1.64
C LYS A 199 18.39 8.84 -1.81
N ASP A 200 19.55 8.58 -2.41
CA ASP A 200 20.59 9.58 -2.65
C ASP A 200 20.06 10.69 -3.58
N LEU A 201 19.34 10.33 -4.66
CA LEU A 201 18.70 11.29 -5.57
C LEU A 201 17.56 12.08 -4.93
N PHE A 202 16.84 11.50 -3.97
CA PHE A 202 15.76 12.20 -3.26
C PHE A 202 16.27 13.32 -2.35
N VAL A 203 17.50 13.21 -1.83
CA VAL A 203 18.11 14.24 -0.96
C VAL A 203 19.05 15.19 -1.69
N ASP A 204 19.29 14.96 -2.98
CA ASP A 204 20.13 15.81 -3.81
C ASP A 204 19.38 17.09 -4.24
N GLU A 205 19.78 18.23 -3.68
CA GLU A 205 19.12 19.52 -3.94
C GLU A 205 19.18 19.92 -5.42
N GLU A 206 20.27 19.61 -6.12
CA GLU A 206 20.41 19.93 -7.54
C GLU A 206 19.38 19.16 -8.39
N THR A 207 19.22 17.86 -8.13
CA THR A 207 18.21 17.01 -8.76
C THR A 207 16.81 17.49 -8.42
N GLN A 208 16.51 17.80 -7.16
CA GLN A 208 15.20 18.33 -6.73
C GLN A 208 14.86 19.69 -7.38
N ASN A 209 15.87 20.53 -7.63
CA ASN A 209 15.66 21.82 -8.27
C ASN A 209 15.48 21.71 -9.79
N LYS A 210 16.13 20.73 -10.43
CA LYS A 210 16.03 20.47 -11.88
C LYS A 210 14.85 19.59 -12.26
N THR A 211 14.38 18.76 -11.34
CA THR A 211 13.33 17.77 -11.57
C THR A 211 12.23 17.95 -10.53
N SER A 212 10.96 17.86 -10.94
CA SER A 212 9.87 17.72 -9.97
C SER A 212 9.80 16.27 -9.49
N LEU A 213 10.86 15.83 -8.80
CA LEU A 213 11.00 14.46 -8.31
C LEU A 213 9.89 14.19 -7.29
N THR A 214 9.07 13.19 -7.55
CA THR A 214 7.98 12.79 -6.66
C THR A 214 8.08 11.31 -6.36
N ALA A 215 8.05 10.96 -5.08
CA ALA A 215 8.02 9.57 -4.66
C ALA A 215 6.60 9.01 -4.79
N VAL A 216 6.37 8.15 -5.77
CA VAL A 216 5.16 7.30 -5.84
C VAL A 216 5.42 6.01 -5.05
N ASN A 217 5.71 6.18 -3.77
CA ASN A 217 6.14 5.11 -2.86
C ASN A 217 4.94 4.45 -2.14
N SER A 218 5.21 3.46 -1.28
CA SER A 218 4.19 2.70 -0.54
C SER A 218 3.52 3.47 0.59
N ILE A 219 3.95 4.68 0.90
CA ILE A 219 3.44 5.48 2.00
C ILE A 219 2.47 6.57 1.56
N ASN A 220 2.39 6.85 0.24
CA ASN A 220 1.47 7.85 -0.29
C ASN A 220 0.03 7.53 0.13
N TRP A 221 -0.63 8.51 0.76
CA TRP A 221 -1.94 8.33 1.39
C TRP A 221 -3.03 7.87 0.43
N ALA A 222 -3.02 8.35 -0.82
CA ALA A 222 -4.01 7.95 -1.82
C ALA A 222 -3.97 6.45 -2.14
N ARG A 223 -2.82 5.79 -1.96
CA ARG A 223 -2.73 4.33 -2.12
C ARG A 223 -3.52 3.59 -1.06
N LEU A 224 -3.46 4.06 0.19
CA LEU A 224 -4.14 3.43 1.31
C LEU A 224 -5.66 3.63 1.18
N ILE A 225 -6.11 4.84 0.79
CA ILE A 225 -7.52 5.13 0.53
C ILE A 225 -8.09 4.19 -0.55
N ALA A 226 -7.39 4.03 -1.68
CA ALA A 226 -7.83 3.14 -2.75
C ALA A 226 -7.91 1.67 -2.30
N GLN A 227 -6.97 1.24 -1.45
CA GLN A 227 -6.97 -0.10 -0.89
C GLN A 227 -8.13 -0.37 0.08
N THR A 228 -8.64 0.65 0.78
CA THR A 228 -9.79 0.53 1.68
C THR A 228 -11.03 0.01 0.95
N VAL A 229 -11.19 0.33 -0.34
CA VAL A 229 -12.35 -0.03 -1.16
C VAL A 229 -12.59 -1.54 -1.20
N TYR A 230 -11.55 -2.36 -1.43
CA TYR A 230 -11.76 -3.80 -1.58
C TYR A 230 -12.11 -4.50 -0.26
N TYR A 231 -11.87 -3.88 0.90
CA TYR A 231 -12.34 -4.40 2.18
C TYR A 231 -13.86 -4.24 2.33
N PHE A 232 -14.39 -3.06 1.98
CA PHE A 232 -15.83 -2.86 1.89
C PHE A 232 -16.45 -3.77 0.83
N TRP A 233 -15.82 -3.85 -0.34
CA TRP A 233 -16.30 -4.71 -1.43
C TRP A 233 -16.33 -6.19 -1.07
N ALA A 234 -15.32 -6.70 -0.36
CA ALA A 234 -15.31 -8.08 0.12
C ALA A 234 -16.44 -8.34 1.12
N TYR A 235 -16.69 -7.41 2.04
CA TYR A 235 -17.82 -7.51 2.97
C TYR A 235 -19.18 -7.46 2.25
N LEU A 236 -19.31 -6.62 1.22
CA LEU A 236 -20.57 -6.47 0.49
C LEU A 236 -20.95 -7.71 -0.32
N GLN A 237 -19.97 -8.56 -0.65
CA GLN A 237 -20.18 -9.88 -1.28
C GLN A 237 -20.61 -10.97 -0.30
N LEU A 238 -20.67 -10.68 0.99
CA LEU A 238 -21.08 -11.60 2.06
C LEU A 238 -22.41 -11.18 2.68
N GLU A 239 -23.13 -12.17 3.20
CA GLU A 239 -24.34 -12.00 4.01
C GLU A 239 -24.04 -11.95 5.53
N GLU A 240 -22.75 -11.92 5.89
CA GLU A 240 -22.27 -11.97 7.27
C GLU A 240 -22.39 -10.62 7.98
N GLN A 241 -22.57 -10.67 9.31
CA GLN A 241 -22.65 -9.48 10.16
C GLN A 241 -21.27 -8.88 10.49
N GLN A 242 -20.23 -9.71 10.50
CA GLN A 242 -18.85 -9.33 10.79
C GLN A 242 -17.87 -10.16 9.97
N VAL A 243 -16.72 -9.57 9.65
CA VAL A 243 -15.67 -10.25 8.89
C VAL A 243 -14.32 -10.08 9.57
N SER A 244 -13.43 -11.06 9.37
CA SER A 244 -12.03 -10.98 9.77
C SER A 244 -11.16 -11.06 8.52
N PHE A 245 -10.05 -10.33 8.50
CA PHE A 245 -9.13 -10.32 7.37
C PHE A 245 -7.75 -10.85 7.77
N ILE A 246 -7.24 -11.80 6.99
CA ILE A 246 -5.86 -12.26 7.04
C ILE A 246 -5.13 -11.63 5.86
N VAL A 247 -4.06 -10.89 6.12
CA VAL A 247 -3.37 -10.10 5.09
C VAL A 247 -1.87 -10.43 5.07
N PRO A 248 -1.37 -11.03 3.97
CA PRO A 248 0.06 -11.11 3.69
C PRO A 248 0.67 -9.70 3.67
N SER A 249 1.58 -9.43 4.60
CA SER A 249 1.99 -8.09 4.96
C SER A 249 3.50 -7.91 4.90
N GLY A 250 3.93 -6.97 4.05
CA GLY A 250 5.27 -6.39 4.07
C GLY A 250 5.24 -5.00 4.71
N ASN A 251 5.04 -3.97 3.88
CA ASN A 251 5.06 -2.55 4.28
C ASN A 251 3.84 -2.04 5.10
N PHE A 252 2.98 -2.92 5.62
CA PHE A 252 1.78 -2.63 6.42
C PHE A 252 0.64 -1.82 5.78
N GLY A 253 0.83 -1.25 4.59
CA GLY A 253 -0.19 -0.39 3.95
C GLY A 253 -1.53 -1.10 3.71
N ASN A 254 -1.49 -2.34 3.21
CA ASN A 254 -2.69 -3.13 2.91
C ASN A 254 -3.53 -3.39 4.17
N ILE A 255 -2.94 -3.97 5.22
CA ILE A 255 -3.67 -4.24 6.46
C ILE A 255 -4.05 -2.95 7.22
N PHE A 256 -3.28 -1.88 7.08
CA PHE A 256 -3.69 -0.57 7.59
C PHE A 256 -4.90 0.00 6.83
N SER A 257 -5.09 -0.30 5.54
CA SER A 257 -6.34 0.01 4.84
C SER A 257 -7.54 -0.77 5.36
N ALA A 258 -7.35 -1.98 5.87
CA ALA A 258 -8.39 -2.68 6.64
C ALA A 258 -8.73 -1.92 7.93
N ARG A 259 -7.71 -1.40 8.62
CA ARG A 259 -7.88 -0.57 9.82
C ARG A 259 -8.63 0.73 9.50
N ILE A 260 -8.34 1.37 8.36
CA ILE A 260 -9.09 2.52 7.84
C ILE A 260 -10.56 2.12 7.60
N ALA A 261 -10.82 0.97 6.97
CA ALA A 261 -12.19 0.49 6.75
C ALA A 261 -12.95 0.31 8.08
N LYS A 262 -12.28 -0.25 9.11
CA LYS A 262 -12.85 -0.36 10.46
C LYS A 262 -13.16 1.00 11.08
N HIS A 263 -12.27 1.98 10.93
CA HIS A 263 -12.52 3.36 11.36
C HIS A 263 -13.72 4.00 10.66
N MET A 264 -13.94 3.65 9.39
CA MET A 264 -15.06 4.13 8.60
C MET A 264 -16.40 3.44 8.88
N GLY A 265 -16.43 2.47 9.80
CA GLY A 265 -17.65 1.78 10.20
C GLY A 265 -17.83 0.37 9.64
N LEU A 266 -16.86 -0.16 8.88
CA LEU A 266 -16.93 -1.55 8.44
C LEU A 266 -16.82 -2.51 9.64
N PRO A 267 -17.73 -3.48 9.80
CA PRO A 267 -17.78 -4.35 10.98
C PRO A 267 -16.70 -5.44 10.92
N ILE A 268 -15.45 -5.03 11.14
CA ILE A 268 -14.29 -5.91 11.19
C ILE A 268 -14.10 -6.43 12.62
N ASN A 269 -14.14 -7.75 12.78
CA ASN A 269 -13.83 -8.43 14.03
C ASN A 269 -12.31 -8.40 14.28
N GLN A 270 -11.55 -9.18 13.50
CA GLN A 270 -10.09 -9.33 13.68
C GLN A 270 -9.30 -8.94 12.42
N LEU A 271 -8.09 -8.41 12.64
CA LEU A 271 -7.07 -8.20 11.61
C LEU A 271 -5.87 -9.10 11.92
N HIS A 272 -5.48 -9.94 10.96
CA HIS A 272 -4.36 -10.86 11.12
C HIS A 272 -3.25 -10.57 10.12
N VAL A 273 -2.06 -10.30 10.65
CA VAL A 273 -0.85 -9.99 9.87
C VAL A 273 -0.09 -11.30 9.62
N ALA A 274 -0.04 -11.74 8.36
CA ALA A 274 0.83 -12.84 7.96
C ALA A 274 2.15 -12.27 7.39
N THR A 275 3.28 -12.64 7.98
CA THR A 275 4.61 -12.34 7.44
C THR A 275 5.26 -13.62 6.93
N ASN A 276 6.28 -13.47 6.07
CA ASN A 276 7.21 -14.56 5.82
C ASN A 276 8.28 -14.60 6.93
N GLN A 277 9.44 -15.19 6.65
CA GLN A 277 10.58 -15.26 7.58
C GLN A 277 11.15 -13.87 7.96
N ASN A 278 10.93 -12.85 7.13
CA ASN A 278 11.19 -11.45 7.46
C ASN A 278 10.06 -10.91 8.35
N ASP A 279 10.11 -11.30 9.62
CA ASP A 279 8.96 -11.31 10.52
C ASP A 279 8.91 -10.10 11.48
N THR A 280 9.53 -8.97 11.14
CA THR A 280 9.57 -7.77 12.01
C THR A 280 8.18 -7.37 12.52
N LEU A 281 7.13 -7.46 11.70
CA LEU A 281 5.76 -7.17 12.15
C LEU A 281 5.24 -8.21 13.17
N HIS A 282 5.55 -9.49 12.97
CA HIS A 282 5.20 -10.53 13.94
C HIS A 282 5.94 -10.31 15.27
N GLN A 283 7.22 -9.97 15.25
CA GLN A 283 8.00 -9.65 16.47
C GLN A 283 7.39 -8.48 17.24
N ILE A 284 6.98 -7.41 16.55
CA ILE A 284 6.31 -6.26 17.16
C ILE A 284 4.99 -6.68 17.80
N ILE A 285 4.13 -7.39 17.08
CA ILE A 285 2.79 -7.75 17.56
C ILE A 285 2.85 -8.80 18.68
N SER A 286 3.77 -9.76 18.61
CA SER A 286 3.90 -10.83 19.60
C SER A 286 4.65 -10.41 20.87
N SER A 287 5.68 -9.58 20.74
CA SER A 287 6.63 -9.29 21.84
C SER A 287 6.91 -7.80 22.08
N GLY A 288 6.38 -6.91 21.25
CA GLY A 288 6.66 -5.48 21.33
C GLY A 288 8.05 -5.08 20.82
N ASN A 289 8.81 -6.00 20.23
CA ASN A 289 10.15 -5.73 19.76
C ASN A 289 10.14 -5.38 18.26
N MET A 290 10.56 -4.16 17.95
CA MET A 290 10.84 -3.70 16.60
C MET A 290 12.35 -3.75 16.37
N THR A 291 12.81 -4.70 15.56
CA THR A 291 14.24 -4.90 15.29
C THR A 291 14.51 -4.87 13.79
N MET A 292 15.60 -4.19 13.41
CA MET A 292 16.10 -4.14 12.04
C MET A 292 16.98 -5.37 11.79
N ASN A 293 16.41 -6.40 11.18
CA ASN A 293 17.13 -7.62 10.83
C ASN A 293 17.70 -7.55 9.42
N LYS A 294 18.63 -8.46 9.09
CA LYS A 294 19.05 -8.65 7.71
C LYS A 294 17.90 -9.28 6.93
N VAL A 295 17.61 -8.77 5.74
CA VAL A 295 16.57 -9.34 4.87
C VAL A 295 17.03 -10.70 4.36
N GLU A 296 16.16 -11.70 4.52
CA GLU A 296 16.31 -13.02 3.96
C GLU A 296 15.47 -13.13 2.68
N GLN A 297 16.01 -13.80 1.66
CA GLN A 297 15.27 -14.05 0.43
C GLN A 297 14.27 -15.18 0.65
N THR A 298 13.01 -14.94 0.30
CA THR A 298 11.94 -15.92 0.44
C THR A 298 11.23 -16.20 -0.89
N TYR A 299 10.28 -17.13 -0.87
CA TYR A 299 9.37 -17.34 -2.01
C TYR A 299 8.33 -16.23 -2.18
N SER A 300 8.18 -15.33 -1.20
CA SER A 300 7.25 -14.18 -1.24
C SER A 300 8.01 -12.85 -1.22
N PRO A 301 8.82 -12.54 -2.25
CA PRO A 301 9.79 -11.44 -2.24
C PRO A 301 9.17 -10.04 -2.13
N SER A 302 7.87 -9.88 -2.40
CA SER A 302 7.17 -8.60 -2.16
C SER A 302 6.98 -8.31 -0.65
N MET A 303 7.20 -9.30 0.21
CA MET A 303 7.12 -9.22 1.68
C MET A 303 8.49 -9.20 2.36
N ASP A 304 9.58 -9.40 1.61
CA ASP A 304 10.97 -9.36 2.10
C ASP A 304 11.37 -7.92 2.46
N ILE A 305 10.98 -7.48 3.65
CA ILE A 305 11.18 -6.10 4.13
C ILE A 305 11.93 -6.08 5.46
N GLN A 306 12.80 -5.09 5.59
CA GLN A 306 13.53 -4.85 6.83
C GLN A 306 12.75 -3.95 7.81
N VAL A 307 12.05 -2.94 7.28
CA VAL A 307 11.27 -1.98 8.06
C VAL A 307 9.92 -1.83 7.39
N SER A 308 8.86 -1.94 8.18
CA SER A 308 7.51 -1.79 7.67
C SER A 308 7.08 -0.33 7.66
N SER A 309 7.20 0.31 6.48
CA SER A 309 7.06 1.77 6.36
C SER A 309 5.73 2.33 6.90
N ASN A 310 4.58 1.69 6.62
CA ASN A 310 3.29 2.21 7.10
C ASN A 310 2.98 1.86 8.56
N PHE A 311 3.81 1.06 9.24
CA PHE A 311 3.58 0.73 10.65
C PHE A 311 3.68 1.97 11.55
N GLU A 312 4.41 3.02 11.13
CA GLU A 312 4.43 4.31 11.83
C GLU A 312 3.03 4.92 12.00
N ARG A 313 2.12 4.72 11.03
CA ARG A 313 0.72 5.17 11.17
C ARG A 313 0.01 4.47 12.33
N GLN A 314 0.30 3.19 12.54
CA GLN A 314 -0.25 2.43 13.66
C GLN A 314 0.37 2.84 15.00
N ILE A 315 1.69 3.10 15.03
CA ILE A 315 2.37 3.63 16.22
C ILE A 315 1.69 4.92 16.66
N PHE A 316 1.45 5.84 15.73
CA PHE A 316 0.78 7.12 15.99
C PHE A 316 -0.60 6.94 16.66
N GLU A 317 -1.43 6.03 16.17
CA GLU A 317 -2.72 5.71 16.82
C GLU A 317 -2.54 5.12 18.22
N CYS A 318 -1.59 4.19 18.39
CA CYS A 318 -1.37 3.51 19.67
C CYS A 318 -0.81 4.43 20.76
N VAL A 319 -0.06 5.46 20.38
CA VAL A 319 0.40 6.53 21.28
C VAL A 319 -0.57 7.71 21.36
N LYS A 320 -1.84 7.50 20.98
CA LYS A 320 -2.94 8.48 21.08
C LYS A 320 -2.68 9.78 20.30
N ASN A 321 -2.13 9.64 19.10
CA ASN A 321 -1.82 10.74 18.20
C ASN A 321 -0.77 11.72 18.77
N ASP A 322 0.09 11.26 19.68
CA ASP A 322 1.22 12.02 20.20
C ASP A 322 2.40 11.98 19.21
N SER A 323 2.57 13.07 18.48
CA SER A 323 3.65 13.20 17.49
C SER A 323 5.05 13.23 18.10
N ASP A 324 5.21 13.68 19.34
CA ASP A 324 6.52 13.72 19.97
C ASP A 324 6.97 12.33 20.41
N GLU A 325 6.03 11.49 20.89
CA GLU A 325 6.33 10.08 21.14
C GLU A 325 6.66 9.32 19.86
N VAL A 326 5.95 9.56 18.74
CA VAL A 326 6.32 8.96 17.44
C VAL A 326 7.73 9.38 17.03
N LYS A 327 8.09 10.67 17.13
CA LYS A 327 9.45 11.12 16.81
C LYS A 327 10.49 10.37 17.64
N LYS A 328 10.26 10.25 18.95
CA LYS A 328 11.16 9.55 19.87
C LYS A 328 11.33 8.09 19.47
N VAL A 329 10.23 7.35 19.28
CA VAL A 329 10.26 5.94 18.82
C VAL A 329 11.07 5.80 17.53
N MET A 330 10.79 6.64 16.53
CA MET A 330 11.44 6.56 15.22
C MET A 330 12.91 6.99 15.26
N GLN A 331 13.28 7.96 16.11
CA GLN A 331 14.67 8.37 16.33
C GLN A 331 15.46 7.28 17.06
N ASP A 332 14.91 6.72 18.14
CA ASP A 332 15.54 5.65 18.91
C ASP A 332 15.74 4.40 18.04
N PHE A 333 14.75 4.03 17.24
CA PHE A 333 14.88 2.91 16.30
C PHE A 333 15.93 3.18 15.22
N LYS A 334 15.98 4.41 14.68
CA LYS A 334 16.98 4.79 13.67
C LYS A 334 18.41 4.70 14.20
N ILE A 335 18.63 5.10 15.46
CA ILE A 335 19.96 5.11 16.09
C ILE A 335 20.36 3.70 16.55
N ASN A 336 19.46 2.98 17.21
CA ASN A 336 19.78 1.74 17.88
C ASN A 336 19.50 0.49 17.05
N HIS A 337 18.81 0.63 15.90
CA HIS A 337 18.31 -0.47 15.07
C HIS A 337 17.34 -1.42 15.79
N LYS A 338 16.87 -1.03 16.98
CA LYS A 338 15.93 -1.76 17.82
C LYS A 338 15.11 -0.80 18.68
N TYR A 339 13.88 -1.17 18.97
CA TYR A 339 12.99 -0.48 19.89
C TYR A 339 12.06 -1.49 20.55
N SER A 340 11.80 -1.34 21.84
CA SER A 340 10.84 -2.17 22.58
C SER A 340 9.70 -1.28 23.05
N PHE A 341 8.48 -1.59 22.64
CA PHE A 341 7.29 -0.86 23.04
C PHE A 341 6.93 -1.11 24.50
N ASP A 342 6.44 -0.06 25.18
CA ASP A 342 5.88 -0.19 26.52
C ASP A 342 4.72 -1.21 26.52
N PRO A 343 4.51 -1.97 27.61
CA PRO A 343 3.46 -2.99 27.69
C PRO A 343 2.05 -2.48 27.35
N ASN A 344 1.75 -1.22 27.69
CA ASN A 344 0.46 -0.60 27.36
C ASN A 344 0.28 -0.39 25.84
N VAL A 345 1.35 0.00 25.13
CA VAL A 345 1.33 0.18 23.67
C VAL A 345 1.25 -1.19 23.00
N LEU A 346 2.01 -2.18 23.48
CA LEU A 346 1.93 -3.56 22.99
C LEU A 346 0.53 -4.15 23.15
N GLN A 347 -0.09 -3.99 24.33
CA GLN A 347 -1.45 -4.49 24.55
C GLN A 347 -2.45 -3.82 23.60
N HIS A 348 -2.29 -2.52 23.30
CA HIS A 348 -3.12 -1.85 22.31
C HIS A 348 -2.95 -2.49 20.93
N ILE A 349 -1.71 -2.72 20.48
CA ILE A 349 -1.40 -3.37 19.20
C ILE A 349 -2.05 -4.77 19.15
N GLN A 350 -1.92 -5.56 20.22
CA GLN A 350 -2.47 -6.93 20.31
C GLN A 350 -4.00 -6.98 20.37
N ASN A 351 -4.65 -5.93 20.86
CA ASN A 351 -6.11 -5.81 20.80
C ASN A 351 -6.62 -5.53 19.37
N ILE A 352 -5.77 -5.02 18.49
CA ILE A 352 -6.11 -4.74 17.09
C ILE A 352 -5.70 -5.89 16.17
N TYR A 353 -4.49 -6.43 16.37
CA TYR A 353 -3.85 -7.35 15.45
C TYR A 353 -3.47 -8.68 16.10
N HIS A 354 -3.73 -9.75 15.36
CA HIS A 354 -3.03 -11.03 15.51
C HIS A 354 -1.92 -11.12 14.45
N SER A 355 -0.96 -12.04 14.63
CA SER A 355 0.07 -12.25 13.62
C SER A 355 0.63 -13.67 13.60
N THR A 356 1.22 -14.03 12.46
CA THR A 356 1.95 -15.29 12.28
C THR A 356 3.10 -15.08 11.30
N ALA A 357 4.28 -15.59 11.64
CA ALA A 357 5.40 -15.74 10.73
C ALA A 357 5.34 -17.10 10.04
N VAL A 358 5.52 -17.12 8.73
CA VAL A 358 5.43 -18.32 7.90
C VAL A 358 6.77 -18.60 7.22
N SER A 359 7.28 -19.82 7.35
CA SER A 359 8.52 -20.24 6.71
C SER A 359 8.34 -20.59 5.23
N ASN A 360 9.41 -20.61 4.45
CA ASN A 360 9.37 -21.07 3.06
C ASN A 360 8.79 -22.49 2.92
N GLU A 361 9.13 -23.39 3.86
CA GLU A 361 8.61 -24.76 3.90
C GLU A 361 7.09 -24.76 4.14
N MET A 362 6.62 -23.97 5.11
CA MET A 362 5.19 -23.83 5.42
C MET A 362 4.41 -23.21 4.26
N THR A 363 5.00 -22.25 3.54
CA THR A 363 4.41 -21.67 2.32
C THR A 363 4.20 -22.74 1.25
N LEU A 364 5.24 -23.51 0.91
CA LEU A 364 5.13 -24.58 -0.10
C LEU A 364 4.15 -25.68 0.31
N GLU A 365 4.15 -26.06 1.59
CA GLU A 365 3.19 -27.02 2.12
C GLU A 365 1.76 -26.49 2.01
N THR A 366 1.54 -25.21 2.32
CA THR A 366 0.23 -24.57 2.26
C THR A 366 -0.28 -24.48 0.82
N ILE A 367 0.56 -24.11 -0.15
CA ILE A 367 0.19 -24.14 -1.59
C ILE A 367 -0.27 -25.55 -2.00
N LYS A 368 0.46 -26.59 -1.57
CA LYS A 368 0.08 -27.98 -1.83
C LYS A 368 -1.25 -28.35 -1.18
N ILE A 369 -1.47 -27.99 0.09
CA ILE A 369 -2.73 -28.22 0.80
C ILE A 369 -3.89 -27.52 0.08
N PHE A 370 -3.72 -26.26 -0.31
CA PHE A 370 -4.75 -25.50 -1.01
C PHE A 370 -5.14 -26.16 -2.33
N LYS A 371 -4.15 -26.61 -3.10
CA LYS A 371 -4.43 -27.31 -4.36
C LYS A 371 -5.11 -28.65 -4.15
N GLN A 372 -4.69 -29.43 -3.16
CA GLN A 372 -5.22 -30.78 -2.92
C GLN A 372 -6.61 -30.76 -2.27
N LYS A 373 -6.84 -29.86 -1.31
CA LYS A 373 -8.07 -29.83 -0.51
C LYS A 373 -9.14 -28.93 -1.12
N PHE A 374 -8.76 -27.78 -1.68
CA PHE A 374 -9.69 -26.77 -2.16
C PHE A 374 -9.68 -26.61 -3.69
N ASN A 375 -8.83 -27.37 -4.40
CA ASN A 375 -8.56 -27.20 -5.84
C ASN A 375 -8.15 -25.76 -6.23
N TYR A 376 -7.65 -24.98 -5.28
CA TYR A 376 -7.22 -23.60 -5.46
C TYR A 376 -5.70 -23.53 -5.56
N LEU A 377 -5.16 -22.85 -6.57
CA LEU A 377 -3.72 -22.65 -6.72
C LEU A 377 -3.35 -21.26 -6.21
N ALA A 378 -2.83 -21.20 -4.98
CA ALA A 378 -2.31 -19.97 -4.41
C ALA A 378 -0.91 -19.66 -4.93
N ASP A 379 -0.59 -18.38 -5.05
CA ASP A 379 0.79 -17.91 -5.14
C ASP A 379 1.42 -17.95 -3.71
N PRO A 380 2.72 -17.66 -3.56
CA PRO A 380 3.42 -17.83 -2.28
C PRO A 380 3.20 -16.72 -1.24
N HIS A 381 2.57 -15.60 -1.60
CA HIS A 381 2.30 -14.49 -0.68
C HIS A 381 1.02 -14.80 0.11
#